data_AF-A0A7S1URJ9-F1
#
_entry.id   AF-A0A7S1URJ9-F1
#
_cell.length_a   1.000
_cell.length_b   1.000
_cell.length_c   1.000
_cell.angle_alpha   90.00
_cell.angle_beta   90.00
_cell.angle_gamma   90.00
#
_symmetry.space_group_name_H-M   'P 1'
#
loop_
_entity.id
_entity.type
_entity.pdbx_description
1 polymer ?
#
loop_
_entity_poly.entity_id
_entity_poly.type
_entity_poly.pdbx_seq_one_letter_code
_entity_poly.pdbx_strand_id
1 'polypeptide(L)'
;MIQTVNLRKLMTKEDPQHAHKLLGTWALVSFAHRLSQIGDADMGFIHASDTSTAITLSMHFLLSISSLIFHVPPKRLPGEWRIWREYRLHSIIFACRYIVLMALMRWNLISHGACLLVVLCTCACADLATWSVGKENRSNTIRGVSAPSIVRTLMCVAQFHGTFYCLACATQTRYSPHFGSLFVIQCNAFLMTLRRKQVASHTAMITLYGCMILWGFLVLGRMEMWVHGQGVRDICYFIGTGNLAALFRMMGHVNKYVLWTCLGLLVPWLEQQFVDGTSIGEVAYFVATGTGILMMAYLKDRKEKRKAIKCVD
;
A
#
# COMPACT_ATOMS: atom_id res chain seq x y z
N MET A 1 1.56 -28.60 15.32
CA MET A 1 1.70 -29.50 14.15
C MET A 1 2.28 -28.70 13.00
N ILE A 2 3.58 -28.88 12.69
CA ILE A 2 4.23 -28.19 11.57
C ILE A 2 3.79 -28.90 10.29
N GLN A 3 2.93 -28.28 9.50
CA GLN A 3 2.58 -28.82 8.17
C GLN A 3 3.83 -28.82 7.30
N THR A 4 4.23 -29.97 6.77
CA THR A 4 5.32 -30.06 5.81
C THR A 4 4.94 -29.27 4.55
N VAL A 5 5.75 -28.26 4.24
CA VAL A 5 5.48 -27.33 3.13
C VAL A 5 5.74 -28.06 1.81
N ASN A 6 4.68 -28.45 1.11
CA ASN A 6 4.80 -29.02 -0.22
C ASN A 6 4.90 -27.91 -1.29
N LEU A 7 6.13 -27.48 -1.58
CA LEU A 7 6.43 -26.43 -2.57
C LEU A 7 5.99 -26.79 -4.00
N ARG A 8 5.79 -28.07 -4.32
CA ARG A 8 5.31 -28.49 -5.66
C ARG A 8 3.93 -27.91 -5.98
N LYS A 9 3.13 -27.57 -4.96
CA LYS A 9 1.81 -26.91 -5.11
C LYS A 9 1.88 -25.51 -5.76
N LEU A 10 3.07 -24.91 -5.82
CA LEU A 10 3.28 -23.61 -6.47
C LEU A 10 3.32 -23.72 -7.99
N MET A 11 3.55 -24.91 -8.55
CA MET A 11 3.46 -25.14 -9.99
C MET A 11 1.99 -25.35 -10.37
N THR A 12 1.49 -24.56 -11.33
CA THR A 12 0.10 -24.61 -11.77
C THR A 12 0.02 -24.95 -13.26
N LYS A 13 -1.05 -25.63 -13.65
CA LYS A 13 -1.33 -25.92 -15.07
C LYS A 13 -1.79 -24.67 -15.84
N GLU A 14 -2.23 -23.64 -15.13
CA GLU A 14 -2.67 -22.35 -15.68
C GLU A 14 -1.49 -21.48 -16.16
N ASP A 15 -0.25 -21.85 -15.85
CA ASP A 15 0.98 -21.19 -16.31
C ASP A 15 1.88 -22.21 -17.07
N PRO A 16 1.48 -22.63 -18.29
CA PRO A 16 2.13 -23.73 -19.00
C PRO A 16 3.57 -23.43 -19.40
N GLN A 17 3.89 -22.17 -19.68
CA GLN A 17 5.25 -21.71 -19.99
C GLN A 17 6.02 -21.26 -18.74
N HIS A 18 5.41 -21.35 -17.56
CA HIS A 18 5.98 -20.88 -16.30
C HIS A 18 6.40 -19.39 -16.32
N ALA A 19 5.80 -18.58 -17.20
CA ALA A 19 6.19 -17.20 -17.40
C ALA A 19 5.89 -16.37 -16.14
N HIS A 20 4.70 -16.52 -15.56
CA HIS A 20 4.36 -15.80 -14.32
C HIS A 20 5.24 -16.27 -13.15
N LYS A 21 5.51 -17.58 -13.06
CA LYS A 21 6.42 -18.12 -12.06
C LYS A 21 7.83 -17.52 -12.19
N LEU A 22 8.39 -17.46 -13.40
CA LEU A 22 9.71 -16.87 -13.67
C LEU A 22 9.72 -15.37 -13.32
N LEU A 23 8.70 -14.62 -13.73
CA LEU A 23 8.54 -13.21 -13.35
C LEU A 23 8.47 -13.03 -11.83
N GLY A 24 7.75 -13.92 -11.13
CA GLY A 24 7.62 -13.89 -9.68
C GLY A 24 8.93 -14.19 -8.96
N THR A 25 9.67 -15.21 -9.42
CA THR A 25 11.00 -15.52 -8.91
C THR A 25 11.97 -14.36 -9.14
N TRP A 26 11.95 -13.76 -10.33
CA TRP A 26 12.78 -12.60 -10.61
C TRP A 26 12.41 -11.42 -9.72
N ALA A 27 11.12 -11.11 -9.55
CA ALA A 27 10.68 -10.04 -8.66
C ALA A 27 11.15 -10.25 -7.21
N LEU A 28 11.16 -11.49 -6.71
CA LEU A 28 11.70 -11.80 -5.38
C LEU A 28 13.22 -11.54 -5.29
N VAL A 29 13.98 -11.94 -6.32
CA VAL A 29 15.43 -11.65 -6.41
C VAL A 29 15.67 -10.15 -6.52
N SER A 30 14.88 -9.45 -7.33
CA SER A 30 14.89 -8.00 -7.47
C SER A 30 14.65 -7.32 -6.12
N PHE A 31 13.60 -7.71 -5.39
CA PHE A 31 13.35 -7.21 -4.04
C PHE A 31 14.53 -7.49 -3.12
N ALA A 32 15.05 -8.72 -3.05
CA ALA A 32 16.19 -9.04 -2.18
C ALA A 32 17.42 -8.18 -2.48
N HIS A 33 17.80 -8.05 -3.76
CA HIS A 33 18.92 -7.23 -4.21
C HIS A 33 18.75 -5.74 -3.89
N ARG A 34 17.56 -5.19 -4.18
CA ARG A 34 17.25 -3.77 -3.92
C ARG A 34 17.20 -3.48 -2.43
N LEU A 35 16.62 -4.38 -1.63
CA LEU A 35 16.54 -4.28 -0.18
C LEU A 35 17.90 -4.36 0.50
N SER A 36 18.87 -5.11 -0.05
CA SER A 36 20.24 -5.12 0.49
C SER A 36 20.98 -3.80 0.28
N GLN A 37 20.45 -2.88 -0.53
CA GLN A 37 21.01 -1.56 -0.83
C GLN A 37 20.15 -0.43 -0.25
N ILE A 38 19.35 -0.73 0.77
CA ILE A 38 18.58 0.28 1.49
C ILE A 38 19.55 1.26 2.19
N GLY A 39 19.35 2.57 2.02
CA GLY A 39 20.27 3.58 2.52
C GLY A 39 20.50 4.67 1.48
N ASP A 40 21.67 5.30 1.57
CA ASP A 40 22.07 6.41 0.70
C ASP A 40 22.01 6.04 -0.80
N ALA A 41 22.27 4.78 -1.13
CA ALA A 41 22.22 4.24 -2.48
C ALA A 41 20.81 4.15 -3.10
N ASP A 42 19.75 4.53 -2.38
CA ASP A 42 18.36 4.52 -2.85
C ASP A 42 17.93 3.16 -3.42
N MET A 43 18.25 2.08 -2.70
CA MET A 43 18.05 0.70 -3.15
C MET A 43 18.75 0.38 -4.49
N GLY A 44 19.81 1.13 -4.83
CA GLY A 44 20.56 1.00 -6.07
C GLY A 44 19.88 1.59 -7.29
N PHE A 45 18.78 2.34 -7.13
CA PHE A 45 18.16 3.04 -8.25
C PHE A 45 19.05 4.22 -8.65
N ILE A 46 19.36 4.33 -9.95
CA ILE A 46 20.20 5.40 -10.50
C ILE A 46 19.35 6.26 -11.43
N HIS A 47 19.49 7.58 -11.34
CA HIS A 47 18.65 8.53 -12.07
C HIS A 47 18.78 8.45 -13.61
N ALA A 48 17.68 8.84 -14.27
CA ALA A 48 17.47 9.20 -15.68
C ALA A 48 17.90 8.22 -16.80
N SER A 49 19.13 7.72 -16.81
CA SER A 49 19.68 6.93 -17.92
C SER A 49 19.76 5.43 -17.66
N ASP A 50 19.64 4.98 -16.41
CA ASP A 50 19.92 3.59 -16.06
C ASP A 50 18.87 2.59 -16.61
N THR A 51 19.29 1.76 -17.57
CA THR A 51 18.45 0.70 -18.14
C THR A 51 17.98 -0.29 -17.07
N SER A 52 18.74 -0.50 -15.98
CA SER A 52 18.39 -1.45 -14.91
C SER A 52 17.08 -1.04 -14.23
N THR A 53 16.85 0.26 -14.03
CA THR A 53 15.62 0.79 -13.46
C THR A 53 14.42 0.52 -14.36
N ALA A 54 14.54 0.78 -15.67
CA ALA A 54 13.47 0.51 -16.63
C ALA A 54 13.14 -0.99 -16.72
N ILE A 55 14.15 -1.86 -16.72
CA ILE A 55 13.99 -3.32 -16.67
C ILE A 55 13.27 -3.72 -15.38
N THR A 56 13.71 -3.20 -14.24
CA THR A 56 13.08 -3.50 -12.93
C THR A 56 11.60 -3.14 -12.96
N LEU A 57 11.25 -1.90 -13.36
CA LEU A 57 9.86 -1.45 -13.45
C LEU A 57 9.03 -2.31 -14.41
N SER A 58 9.57 -2.61 -15.60
CA SER A 58 8.89 -3.44 -16.60
C SER A 58 8.62 -4.85 -16.07
N MET A 59 9.58 -5.46 -15.37
CA MET A 59 9.44 -6.79 -14.79
C MET A 59 8.36 -6.82 -13.71
N HIS A 60 8.33 -5.85 -12.81
CA HIS A 60 7.28 -5.77 -11.78
C HIS A 60 5.90 -5.45 -12.38
N PHE A 61 5.84 -4.68 -13.48
CA PHE A 61 4.60 -4.43 -14.22
C PHE A 61 4.08 -5.71 -14.91
N LEU A 62 4.94 -6.42 -15.63
CA LEU A 62 4.62 -7.69 -16.29
C LEU A 62 4.20 -8.76 -15.27
N LEU A 63 4.83 -8.78 -14.08
CA LEU A 63 4.39 -9.66 -13.00
C LEU A 63 2.94 -9.37 -12.57
N SER A 64 2.60 -8.08 -12.39
CA SER A 64 1.23 -7.68 -12.02
C SER A 64 0.22 -8.11 -13.09
N ILE A 65 0.50 -7.84 -14.37
CA ILE A 65 -0.42 -8.17 -15.48
C ILE A 65 -0.53 -9.68 -15.71
N SER A 66 0.59 -10.41 -15.67
CA SER A 66 0.58 -11.87 -15.89
C SER A 66 -0.28 -12.62 -14.86
N SER A 67 -0.57 -12.02 -13.69
CA SER A 67 -1.50 -12.60 -12.71
C SER A 67 -2.96 -12.75 -13.21
N LEU A 68 -3.32 -12.08 -14.32
CA LEU A 68 -4.65 -12.15 -14.91
C LEU A 68 -4.96 -13.51 -15.55
N ILE A 69 -3.94 -14.30 -15.92
CA ILE A 69 -4.13 -15.64 -16.51
C ILE A 69 -4.78 -16.63 -15.53
N PHE A 70 -4.64 -16.39 -14.21
CA PHE A 70 -5.12 -17.32 -13.21
C PHE A 70 -6.62 -17.22 -12.99
N HIS A 71 -7.27 -18.36 -12.78
CA HIS A 71 -8.64 -18.40 -12.30
C HIS A 71 -8.63 -18.17 -10.79
N VAL A 72 -9.30 -17.12 -10.33
CA VAL A 72 -9.45 -16.77 -8.90
C VAL A 72 -10.93 -16.73 -8.55
N PRO A 73 -11.31 -17.05 -7.29
CA PRO A 73 -12.70 -16.96 -6.86
C PRO A 73 -13.27 -15.56 -7.16
N PRO A 74 -14.51 -15.47 -7.67
CA PRO A 74 -15.12 -14.17 -8.00
C PRO A 74 -15.33 -13.34 -6.74
N LYS A 75 -15.79 -13.99 -5.66
CA LYS A 75 -16.10 -13.38 -4.37
C LYS A 75 -15.13 -13.86 -3.28
N ARG A 76 -14.89 -12.99 -2.31
CA ARG A 76 -14.18 -13.32 -1.09
C ARG A 76 -14.98 -14.29 -0.22
N LEU A 77 -14.34 -15.37 0.23
CA LEU A 77 -14.88 -16.26 1.26
C LEU A 77 -14.77 -15.61 2.66
N PRO A 78 -15.86 -15.59 3.47
CA PRO A 78 -15.84 -15.01 4.81
C PRO A 78 -14.72 -15.61 5.68
N GLY A 79 -13.97 -14.76 6.37
CA GLY A 79 -12.90 -15.20 7.27
C GLY A 79 -11.61 -15.65 6.58
N GLU A 80 -11.57 -15.79 5.26
CA GLU A 80 -10.37 -16.23 4.55
C GLU A 80 -9.50 -15.08 4.04
N TRP A 81 -8.18 -15.26 4.17
CA TRP A 81 -7.14 -14.42 3.57
C TRP A 81 -6.61 -15.05 2.28
N ARG A 82 -7.49 -15.25 1.29
CA ARG A 82 -7.14 -15.76 -0.03
C ARG A 82 -7.41 -14.68 -1.07
N ILE A 83 -6.67 -14.72 -2.18
CA ILE A 83 -6.86 -13.77 -3.29
C ILE A 83 -8.21 -14.01 -4.00
N TRP A 84 -8.91 -12.93 -4.34
CA TRP A 84 -10.16 -12.94 -5.12
C TRP A 84 -10.09 -11.92 -6.26
N ARG A 85 -11.06 -11.97 -7.19
CA ARG A 85 -11.03 -11.19 -8.44
C ARG A 85 -10.88 -9.68 -8.24
N GLU A 86 -11.71 -9.08 -7.39
CA GLU A 86 -11.65 -7.63 -7.11
C GLU A 86 -10.32 -7.24 -6.47
N TYR A 87 -9.86 -7.98 -5.45
CA TYR A 87 -8.57 -7.71 -4.81
C TYR A 87 -7.42 -7.77 -5.81
N ARG A 88 -7.41 -8.77 -6.70
CA ARG A 88 -6.37 -8.90 -7.73
C ARG A 88 -6.31 -7.65 -8.60
N LEU A 89 -7.46 -7.17 -9.09
CA LEU A 89 -7.52 -5.96 -9.90
C LEU A 89 -7.02 -4.73 -9.12
N HIS A 90 -7.45 -4.57 -7.88
CA HIS A 90 -6.97 -3.48 -7.01
C HIS A 90 -5.46 -3.55 -6.78
N SER A 91 -4.92 -4.74 -6.51
CA SER A 91 -3.49 -4.95 -6.31
C SER A 91 -2.68 -4.58 -7.55
N ILE A 92 -3.14 -4.93 -8.76
CA ILE A 92 -2.52 -4.51 -10.02
C ILE A 92 -2.56 -2.98 -10.15
N ILE A 93 -3.73 -2.36 -9.97
CA ILE A 93 -3.90 -0.91 -10.11
C ILE A 93 -3.00 -0.15 -9.13
N PHE A 94 -2.97 -0.57 -7.87
CA PHE A 94 -2.12 0.08 -6.85
C PHE A 94 -0.63 -0.17 -7.09
N ALA A 95 -0.23 -1.36 -7.59
CA ALA A 95 1.15 -1.59 -8.01
C ALA A 95 1.54 -0.68 -9.18
N CYS A 96 0.68 -0.58 -10.21
CA CYS A 96 0.88 0.29 -11.36
C CYS A 96 1.01 1.76 -10.96
N ARG A 97 0.27 2.24 -9.95
CA ARG A 97 0.43 3.61 -9.42
C ARG A 97 1.90 3.91 -9.06
N TYR A 98 2.53 3.05 -8.26
CA TYR A 98 3.92 3.27 -7.84
C TYR A 98 4.90 3.12 -9.00
N ILE A 99 4.66 2.16 -9.91
CA ILE A 99 5.47 1.98 -11.12
C ILE A 99 5.42 3.22 -12.01
N VAL A 100 4.22 3.79 -12.22
CA VAL A 100 4.04 5.02 -13.02
C VAL A 100 4.75 6.20 -12.36
N LEU A 101 4.65 6.38 -11.05
CA LEU A 101 5.37 7.46 -10.34
C LEU A 101 6.89 7.31 -10.48
N MET A 102 7.43 6.10 -10.29
CA MET A 102 8.85 5.79 -10.52
C MET A 102 9.25 6.06 -11.98
N ALA A 103 8.38 5.76 -12.94
CA ALA A 103 8.64 6.05 -14.34
C ALA A 103 8.65 7.57 -14.61
N LEU A 104 7.70 8.34 -14.06
CA LEU A 104 7.68 9.80 -14.15
C LEU A 104 8.92 10.44 -13.51
N MET A 105 9.37 9.94 -12.36
CA MET A 105 10.64 10.36 -11.74
C MET A 105 11.82 10.10 -12.66
N ARG A 106 11.88 8.94 -13.33
CA ARG A 106 12.95 8.62 -14.28
C ARG A 106 13.03 9.63 -15.42
N TRP A 107 11.91 10.05 -15.96
CA TRP A 107 11.88 11.00 -17.08
C TRP A 107 11.81 12.47 -16.66
N ASN A 108 12.00 12.77 -15.37
CA ASN A 108 11.87 14.12 -14.81
C ASN A 108 10.52 14.79 -15.15
N LEU A 109 9.45 13.99 -15.22
CA LEU A 109 8.08 14.43 -15.47
C LEU A 109 7.25 14.52 -14.19
N ILE A 110 7.88 14.28 -13.03
CA ILE A 110 7.20 14.35 -11.73
C ILE A 110 6.92 15.81 -11.37
N SER A 111 5.69 16.09 -10.96
CA SER A 111 5.21 17.39 -10.47
C SER A 111 4.00 17.15 -9.58
N HIS A 112 3.61 18.14 -8.76
CA HIS A 112 2.42 17.99 -7.91
C HIS A 112 1.16 17.70 -8.72
N GLY A 113 1.02 18.34 -9.89
CA GLY A 113 -0.07 18.07 -10.83
C GLY A 113 -0.05 16.63 -11.36
N ALA A 114 1.13 16.11 -11.72
CA ALA A 114 1.27 14.72 -12.16
C ALA A 114 1.01 13.72 -11.03
N CYS A 115 1.55 13.94 -9.83
CA CYS A 115 1.30 13.13 -8.63
C CYS A 115 -0.22 13.09 -8.33
N LEU A 116 -0.92 14.24 -8.35
CA LEU A 116 -2.38 14.32 -8.18
C LEU A 116 -3.15 13.56 -9.26
N LEU A 117 -2.81 13.77 -10.54
CA LEU A 117 -3.45 13.08 -11.66
C LEU A 117 -3.33 11.56 -11.51
N VAL A 118 -2.13 11.06 -11.18
CA VAL A 118 -1.89 9.63 -10.97
C VAL A 118 -2.75 9.10 -9.81
N VAL A 119 -2.87 9.83 -8.69
CA VAL A 119 -3.73 9.42 -7.57
C VAL A 119 -5.21 9.36 -7.95
N LEU A 120 -5.71 10.36 -8.69
CA LEU A 120 -7.10 10.41 -9.14
C LEU A 120 -7.41 9.32 -10.17
N CYS A 121 -6.53 9.11 -11.15
CA CYS A 121 -6.63 8.01 -12.11
C CYS A 121 -6.62 6.65 -11.40
N THR A 122 -5.76 6.47 -10.38
CA THR A 122 -5.75 5.25 -9.56
C THR A 122 -7.10 5.04 -8.86
N CYS A 123 -7.69 6.09 -8.29
CA CYS A 123 -9.00 6.03 -7.64
C CYS A 123 -10.12 5.63 -8.63
N ALA A 124 -10.11 6.21 -9.83
CA ALA A 124 -11.06 5.92 -10.90
C ALA A 124 -10.92 4.47 -11.39
N CYS A 125 -9.69 4.02 -11.69
CA CYS A 125 -9.42 2.64 -12.08
C CYS A 125 -9.87 1.64 -11.00
N ALA A 126 -9.65 1.95 -9.71
CA ALA A 126 -10.08 1.08 -8.61
C ALA A 126 -11.62 0.99 -8.50
N ASP A 127 -12.34 2.08 -8.78
CA ASP A 127 -13.81 2.05 -8.85
C ASP A 127 -14.31 1.28 -10.06
N LEU A 128 -13.70 1.45 -11.22
CA LEU A 128 -14.01 0.68 -12.42
C LEU A 128 -13.76 -0.81 -12.21
N ALA A 129 -12.65 -1.18 -11.55
CA ALA A 129 -12.37 -2.56 -11.15
C ALA A 129 -13.47 -3.11 -10.22
N THR A 130 -13.86 -2.34 -9.20
CA THR A 130 -14.96 -2.69 -8.28
C THR A 130 -16.30 -2.84 -8.99
N TRP A 131 -16.54 -2.01 -10.01
CA TRP A 131 -17.75 -2.07 -10.81
C TRP A 131 -17.76 -3.31 -11.71
N SER A 132 -16.62 -3.63 -12.33
CA SER A 132 -16.45 -4.74 -13.29
C SER A 132 -16.68 -6.13 -12.72
N VAL A 133 -16.58 -6.31 -11.40
CA VAL A 133 -16.79 -7.63 -10.76
C VAL A 133 -18.27 -7.96 -10.50
N GLY A 134 -19.20 -7.02 -10.71
CA GLY A 134 -20.62 -7.19 -10.38
C GLY A 134 -20.92 -6.91 -8.90
N LYS A 135 -22.15 -6.48 -8.58
CA LYS A 135 -22.53 -6.00 -7.23
C LYS A 135 -22.41 -7.10 -6.17
N GLU A 136 -22.75 -8.32 -6.54
CA GLU A 136 -22.78 -9.54 -5.73
C GLU A 136 -21.38 -10.04 -5.30
N ASN A 137 -20.35 -9.68 -6.07
CA ASN A 137 -18.97 -10.09 -5.84
C ASN A 137 -18.10 -9.03 -5.16
N ARG A 138 -18.63 -7.82 -4.92
CA ARG A 138 -17.91 -6.75 -4.23
C ARG A 138 -17.60 -7.13 -2.78
N SER A 139 -16.44 -6.72 -2.29
CA SER A 139 -15.97 -7.00 -0.94
C SER A 139 -15.39 -5.75 -0.29
N ASN A 140 -15.53 -5.67 1.03
CA ASN A 140 -14.96 -4.58 1.84
C ASN A 140 -13.44 -4.73 2.06
N THR A 141 -12.68 -5.15 1.04
CA THR A 141 -11.20 -5.29 1.00
C THR A 141 -10.55 -5.60 2.37
N ILE A 142 -9.70 -4.73 2.89
CA ILE A 142 -9.00 -4.92 4.18
C ILE A 142 -9.98 -4.92 5.36
N ARG A 143 -11.11 -4.22 5.26
CA ARG A 143 -12.09 -4.09 6.36
C ARG A 143 -12.80 -5.41 6.65
N GLY A 144 -12.89 -6.30 5.65
CA GLY A 144 -13.50 -7.62 5.78
C GLY A 144 -12.56 -8.71 6.31
N VAL A 145 -11.31 -8.39 6.68
CA VAL A 145 -10.40 -9.40 7.25
C VAL A 145 -10.85 -9.85 8.63
N SER A 146 -10.64 -11.13 8.92
CA SER A 146 -10.73 -11.66 10.28
C SER A 146 -9.45 -11.28 11.05
N ALA A 147 -9.47 -10.09 11.63
CA ALA A 147 -8.44 -9.55 12.52
C ALA A 147 -9.11 -8.61 13.54
N PRO A 148 -8.47 -8.33 14.70
CA PRO A 148 -8.99 -7.38 15.68
C PRO A 148 -9.31 -6.02 15.05
N SER A 149 -10.39 -5.37 15.50
CA SER A 149 -10.90 -4.13 14.87
C SER A 149 -9.84 -3.04 14.80
N ILE A 150 -9.04 -2.91 15.86
CA ILE A 150 -7.93 -1.97 15.93
C ILE A 150 -6.89 -2.23 14.83
N VAL A 151 -6.46 -3.49 14.65
CA VAL A 151 -5.49 -3.87 13.61
C VAL A 151 -6.03 -3.56 12.22
N ARG A 152 -7.31 -3.88 11.96
CA ARG A 152 -7.95 -3.55 10.67
C ARG A 152 -7.97 -2.05 10.41
N THR A 153 -8.23 -1.28 11.45
CA THR A 153 -8.29 0.18 11.35
C THR A 153 -6.90 0.75 11.05
N LEU A 154 -5.86 0.30 11.76
CA LEU A 154 -4.48 0.72 11.48
C LEU A 154 -4.02 0.33 10.07
N MET A 155 -4.37 -0.88 9.60
CA MET A 155 -4.10 -1.29 8.21
C MET A 155 -4.86 -0.46 7.17
N CYS A 156 -6.06 0.08 7.51
CA CYS A 156 -6.76 1.03 6.65
C CYS A 156 -6.03 2.37 6.63
N VAL A 157 -5.65 2.89 7.79
CA VAL A 157 -4.94 4.17 7.95
C VAL A 157 -3.64 4.16 7.16
N ALA A 158 -2.90 3.05 7.22
CA ALA A 158 -1.68 2.84 6.45
C ALA A 158 -1.83 3.10 4.93
N GLN A 159 -2.99 2.78 4.36
CA GLN A 159 -3.27 3.01 2.94
C GLN A 159 -3.45 4.50 2.62
N PHE A 160 -3.92 5.30 3.57
CA PHE A 160 -3.99 6.76 3.44
C PHE A 160 -2.60 7.37 3.46
N HIS A 161 -1.72 6.93 4.35
CA HIS A 161 -0.32 7.36 4.33
C HIS A 161 0.36 7.00 3.01
N GLY A 162 0.21 5.77 2.53
CA GLY A 162 0.79 5.38 1.23
C GLY A 162 0.21 6.15 0.04
N THR A 163 -1.03 6.64 0.12
CA THR A 163 -1.63 7.48 -0.94
C THR A 163 -1.22 8.94 -0.81
N PHE A 164 -1.13 9.46 0.42
CA PHE A 164 -0.60 10.79 0.69
C PHE A 164 0.87 10.91 0.26
N TYR A 165 1.66 9.86 0.46
CA TYR A 165 3.02 9.75 -0.06
C TYR A 165 3.09 9.95 -1.58
N CYS A 166 2.11 9.40 -2.30
CA CYS A 166 1.99 9.59 -3.74
C CYS A 166 1.58 11.01 -4.15
N LEU A 167 1.22 11.90 -3.21
CA LEU A 167 0.97 13.32 -3.49
C LEU A 167 2.21 14.16 -3.17
N ALA A 168 2.88 13.84 -2.05
CA ALA A 168 4.12 14.49 -1.62
C ALA A 168 5.36 14.06 -2.46
N CYS A 169 5.19 13.14 -3.41
CA CYS A 169 6.29 12.66 -4.25
C CYS A 169 6.95 13.71 -5.14
N ALA A 170 6.29 14.85 -5.39
CA ALA A 170 6.82 15.84 -6.32
C ALA A 170 8.12 16.49 -5.84
N THR A 171 8.31 16.58 -4.54
CA THR A 171 9.53 17.12 -3.89
C THR A 171 10.53 16.03 -3.54
N GLN A 172 10.12 14.76 -3.62
CA GLN A 172 10.94 13.61 -3.23
C GLN A 172 11.44 12.88 -4.48
N THR A 173 12.75 12.89 -4.68
CA THR A 173 13.36 12.34 -5.90
C THR A 173 13.70 10.86 -5.78
N ARG A 174 13.38 10.21 -4.67
CA ARG A 174 13.88 8.88 -4.33
C ARG A 174 12.90 7.76 -4.66
N TYR A 175 13.43 6.67 -5.18
CA TYR A 175 12.67 5.51 -5.63
C TYR A 175 12.33 4.55 -4.48
N SER A 176 13.18 4.49 -3.44
CA SER A 176 13.08 3.50 -2.35
C SER A 176 11.68 3.41 -1.73
N PRO A 177 10.98 4.51 -1.41
CA PRO A 177 9.67 4.44 -0.80
C PRO A 177 8.56 3.91 -1.71
N HIS A 178 8.61 4.29 -2.99
CA HIS A 178 7.68 3.81 -4.00
C HIS A 178 7.89 2.31 -4.23
N PHE A 179 9.15 1.89 -4.30
CA PHE A 179 9.53 0.49 -4.42
C PHE A 179 9.18 -0.33 -3.16
N GLY A 180 9.36 0.24 -1.97
CA GLY A 180 8.91 -0.36 -0.71
C GLY A 180 7.40 -0.55 -0.65
N SER A 181 6.62 0.42 -1.15
CA SER A 181 5.17 0.28 -1.26
C SER A 181 4.77 -0.79 -2.28
N LEU A 182 5.47 -0.87 -3.41
CA LEU A 182 5.31 -1.92 -4.42
C LEU A 182 5.60 -3.31 -3.84
N PHE A 183 6.66 -3.44 -3.02
CA PHE A 183 6.99 -4.65 -2.26
C PHE A 183 5.82 -5.08 -1.38
N VAL A 184 5.28 -4.18 -0.55
CA VAL A 184 4.15 -4.50 0.34
C VAL A 184 2.95 -5.02 -0.46
N ILE A 185 2.63 -4.39 -1.60
CA ILE A 185 1.48 -4.78 -2.43
C ILE A 185 1.70 -6.15 -3.08
N GLN A 186 2.81 -6.34 -3.80
CA GLN A 186 3.07 -7.57 -4.55
C GLN A 186 3.32 -8.76 -3.61
N CYS A 187 4.05 -8.56 -2.52
CA CYS A 187 4.23 -9.60 -1.52
C CYS A 187 2.92 -9.97 -0.84
N ASN A 188 2.02 -9.01 -0.55
CA ASN A 188 0.70 -9.36 0.00
C ASN A 188 -0.12 -10.24 -0.96
N ALA A 189 -0.13 -9.92 -2.27
CA ALA A 189 -0.77 -10.76 -3.28
C ALA A 189 -0.15 -12.17 -3.35
N PHE A 190 1.17 -12.27 -3.23
CA PHE A 190 1.89 -13.54 -3.13
C PHE A 190 1.49 -14.33 -1.86
N LEU A 191 1.45 -13.70 -0.68
CA LEU A 191 1.02 -14.33 0.58
C LEU A 191 -0.41 -14.87 0.50
N MET A 192 -1.33 -14.12 -0.11
CA MET A 192 -2.70 -14.61 -0.34
C MET A 192 -2.76 -15.79 -1.32
N THR A 193 -1.81 -15.88 -2.25
CA THR A 193 -1.66 -17.03 -3.14
C THR A 193 -1.12 -18.25 -2.38
N LEU A 194 -0.13 -18.06 -1.50
CA LEU A 194 0.35 -19.11 -0.59
C LEU A 194 -0.79 -19.64 0.30
N ARG A 195 -1.63 -18.74 0.82
CA ARG A 195 -2.80 -19.13 1.62
C ARG A 195 -3.84 -19.89 0.81
N ARG A 196 -4.08 -19.51 -0.45
CA ARG A 196 -4.94 -20.27 -1.38
C ARG A 196 -4.41 -21.69 -1.61
N LYS A 197 -3.09 -21.86 -1.68
CA LYS A 197 -2.42 -23.16 -1.82
C LYS A 197 -2.24 -23.91 -0.49
N GLN A 198 -2.76 -23.36 0.61
CA GLN A 198 -2.64 -23.91 1.96
C GLN A 198 -1.18 -24.14 2.40
N VAL A 199 -0.26 -23.28 1.94
CA VAL A 199 1.16 -23.33 2.31
C VAL A 199 1.39 -22.67 3.68
N ALA A 200 0.58 -21.68 4.04
CA ALA A 200 0.72 -20.95 5.30
C ALA A 200 -0.61 -20.71 6.01
N SER A 201 -0.53 -20.51 7.33
CA SER A 201 -1.69 -20.24 8.19
C SER A 201 -2.22 -18.81 8.01
N HIS A 202 -3.51 -18.61 8.27
CA HIS A 202 -4.16 -17.30 8.19
C HIS A 202 -3.46 -16.26 9.08
N THR A 203 -3.19 -16.62 10.34
CA THR A 203 -2.52 -15.76 11.31
C THR A 203 -1.13 -15.35 10.84
N ALA A 204 -0.32 -16.31 10.35
CA ALA A 204 1.02 -16.01 9.86
C ALA A 204 1.00 -15.00 8.70
N MET A 205 0.04 -15.12 7.77
CA MET A 205 -0.06 -14.19 6.64
C MET A 205 -0.48 -12.78 7.07
N ILE A 206 -1.43 -12.65 7.99
CA ILE A 206 -1.84 -11.34 8.52
C ILE A 206 -0.73 -10.69 9.31
N THR A 207 -0.04 -11.45 10.17
CA THR A 207 1.10 -10.95 10.94
C THR A 207 2.20 -10.47 10.00
N LEU A 208 2.58 -11.29 9.02
CA LEU A 208 3.60 -10.91 8.05
C LEU A 208 3.20 -9.68 7.23
N TYR A 209 1.93 -9.56 6.83
CA TYR A 209 1.43 -8.36 6.18
C TYR A 209 1.51 -7.11 7.08
N GLY A 210 1.16 -7.24 8.37
CA GLY A 210 1.33 -6.17 9.35
C GLY A 210 2.81 -5.75 9.51
N CYS A 211 3.71 -6.73 9.58
CA CYS A 211 5.16 -6.48 9.63
C CYS A 211 5.66 -5.77 8.35
N MET A 212 5.19 -6.17 7.17
CA MET A 212 5.56 -5.53 5.91
C MET A 212 5.07 -4.08 5.84
N ILE A 213 3.85 -3.78 6.31
CA ILE A 213 3.36 -2.40 6.40
C ILE A 213 4.26 -1.59 7.34
N LEU A 214 4.50 -2.10 8.55
CA LEU A 214 5.34 -1.40 9.53
C LEU A 214 6.75 -1.17 8.98
N TRP A 215 7.33 -2.17 8.35
CA TRP A 215 8.62 -2.07 7.68
C TRP A 215 8.59 -0.98 6.59
N GLY A 216 7.57 -0.94 5.73
CA GLY A 216 7.41 0.11 4.72
C GLY A 216 7.38 1.52 5.33
N PHE A 217 6.69 1.69 6.46
CA PHE A 217 6.72 2.94 7.22
C PHE A 217 8.09 3.29 7.79
N LEU A 218 8.82 2.30 8.29
CA LEU A 218 10.17 2.53 8.82
C LEU A 218 11.15 2.91 7.70
N VAL A 219 11.03 2.30 6.51
CA VAL A 219 11.82 2.72 5.34
C VAL A 219 11.49 4.15 4.95
N LEU A 220 10.20 4.47 4.82
CA LEU A 220 9.71 5.82 4.55
C LEU A 220 10.25 6.85 5.56
N GLY A 221 10.04 6.60 6.85
CA GLY A 221 10.40 7.52 7.92
C GLY A 221 11.91 7.65 8.11
N ARG A 222 12.68 6.57 7.96
CA ARG A 222 14.13 6.59 8.11
C ARG A 222 14.83 7.20 6.89
N MET A 223 14.50 6.75 5.69
CA MET A 223 15.28 7.10 4.50
C MET A 223 14.92 8.48 3.97
N GLU A 224 13.64 8.77 3.78
CA GLU A 224 13.22 10.05 3.21
C GLU A 224 13.22 11.16 4.25
N MET A 225 12.58 10.92 5.39
CA MET A 225 12.25 12.00 6.32
C MET A 225 13.39 12.26 7.31
N TRP A 226 14.08 11.22 7.77
CA TRP A 226 15.15 11.37 8.76
C TRP A 226 16.52 11.68 8.17
N VAL A 227 16.94 10.94 7.15
CA VAL A 227 18.30 11.07 6.59
C VAL A 227 18.39 12.20 5.56
N HIS A 228 17.38 12.36 4.72
CA HIS A 228 17.39 13.34 3.61
C HIS A 228 16.40 14.49 3.79
N GLY A 229 15.52 14.39 4.77
CA GLY A 229 14.53 15.40 5.12
C GLY A 229 14.94 16.26 6.31
N GLN A 230 14.00 17.05 6.81
CA GLN A 230 14.17 17.87 8.01
C GLN A 230 13.93 17.10 9.32
N GLY A 231 14.08 15.77 9.29
CA GLY A 231 14.01 14.92 10.46
C GLY A 231 12.58 14.70 10.96
N VAL A 232 12.36 15.03 12.24
CA VAL A 232 11.08 14.85 12.94
C VAL A 232 9.94 15.61 12.25
N ARG A 233 10.24 16.75 11.64
CA ARG A 233 9.26 17.64 11.01
C ARG A 233 8.51 16.96 9.88
N ASP A 234 9.25 16.35 8.94
CA ASP A 234 8.70 15.65 7.79
C ASP A 234 7.91 14.42 8.21
N ILE A 235 8.35 13.73 9.28
CA ILE A 235 7.62 12.62 9.89
C ILE A 235 6.27 13.10 10.44
N CYS A 236 6.26 14.20 11.19
CA CYS A 236 5.06 14.79 11.75
C CYS A 236 4.09 15.27 10.66
N TYR A 237 4.60 15.95 9.64
CA TYR A 237 3.84 16.36 8.47
C TYR A 237 3.20 15.16 7.76
N PHE A 238 4.01 14.16 7.44
CA PHE A 238 3.57 13.00 6.68
C PHE A 238 2.54 12.16 7.41
N ILE A 239 2.89 11.76 8.64
CA ILE A 239 2.00 10.89 9.43
C ILE A 239 0.75 11.67 9.84
N GLY A 240 0.91 12.93 10.24
CA GLY A 240 -0.21 13.78 10.63
C GLY A 240 -1.21 14.02 9.50
N THR A 241 -0.72 14.34 8.30
CA THR A 241 -1.60 14.60 7.14
C THR A 241 -2.29 13.32 6.66
N GLY A 242 -1.58 12.18 6.64
CA GLY A 242 -2.22 10.90 6.33
C GLY A 242 -3.25 10.46 7.40
N ASN A 243 -3.00 10.75 8.68
CA ASN A 243 -3.98 10.54 9.74
C ASN A 243 -5.22 11.43 9.56
N LEU A 244 -5.03 12.71 9.23
CA LEU A 244 -6.12 13.64 8.96
C LEU A 244 -6.97 13.19 7.76
N ALA A 245 -6.32 12.75 6.67
CA ALA A 245 -7.01 12.18 5.51
C ALA A 245 -7.85 10.95 5.89
N ALA A 246 -7.29 10.07 6.73
CA ALA A 246 -7.98 8.90 7.25
C ALA A 246 -9.21 9.28 8.11
N LEU A 247 -9.07 10.27 9.01
CA LEU A 247 -10.17 10.77 9.85
C LEU A 247 -11.30 11.37 9.02
N PHE A 248 -10.99 12.27 8.09
CA PHE A 248 -12.01 12.86 7.21
C PHE A 248 -12.72 11.79 6.38
N ARG A 249 -11.99 10.80 5.86
CA ARG A 249 -12.60 9.76 5.02
C ARG A 249 -13.46 8.78 5.82
N MET A 250 -12.98 8.35 6.99
CA MET A 250 -13.59 7.27 7.76
C MET A 250 -14.63 7.74 8.78
N MET A 251 -14.45 8.92 9.39
CA MET A 251 -15.40 9.52 10.31
C MET A 251 -16.26 10.59 9.64
N GLY A 252 -15.64 11.47 8.86
CA GLY A 252 -16.34 12.56 8.16
C GLY A 252 -17.07 12.12 6.88
N HIS A 253 -16.89 10.87 6.45
CA HIS A 253 -17.47 10.32 5.22
C HIS A 253 -17.17 11.14 3.95
N VAL A 254 -16.10 11.94 3.96
CA VAL A 254 -15.73 12.80 2.83
C VAL A 254 -15.49 11.96 1.59
N ASN A 255 -16.00 12.41 0.44
CA ASN A 255 -15.78 11.74 -0.84
C ASN A 255 -14.27 11.67 -1.14
N LYS A 256 -13.78 10.51 -1.59
CA LYS A 256 -12.33 10.30 -1.82
C LYS A 256 -11.75 11.22 -2.91
N TYR A 257 -12.52 11.57 -3.94
CA TYR A 257 -12.07 12.47 -5.00
C TYR A 257 -11.93 13.89 -4.46
N VAL A 258 -12.93 14.37 -3.72
CA VAL A 258 -12.87 15.67 -3.03
C VAL A 258 -11.67 15.71 -2.08
N LEU A 259 -11.51 14.67 -1.24
CA LEU A 259 -10.41 14.58 -0.28
C LEU A 259 -9.04 14.67 -0.96
N TRP A 260 -8.78 13.83 -1.96
CA TRP A 260 -7.47 13.79 -2.61
C TRP A 260 -7.20 14.99 -3.51
N THR A 261 -8.23 15.57 -4.15
CA THR A 261 -8.08 16.83 -4.89
C THR A 261 -7.73 17.98 -3.95
N CYS A 262 -8.47 18.16 -2.86
CA CYS A 262 -8.16 19.20 -1.88
C CYS A 262 -6.75 19.02 -1.29
N LEU A 263 -6.39 17.79 -0.88
CA LEU A 263 -5.05 17.53 -0.37
C LEU A 263 -3.97 17.76 -1.44
N GLY A 264 -4.14 17.28 -2.67
CA GLY A 264 -3.15 17.46 -3.73
C GLY A 264 -2.92 18.93 -4.11
N LEU A 265 -3.95 19.77 -4.03
CA LEU A 265 -3.82 21.22 -4.20
C LEU A 265 -3.17 21.92 -3.00
N LEU A 266 -3.38 21.39 -1.78
CA LEU A 266 -2.82 21.94 -0.56
C LEU A 266 -1.37 21.48 -0.29
N VAL A 267 -0.94 20.33 -0.81
CA VAL A 267 0.40 19.77 -0.56
C VAL A 267 1.52 20.77 -0.86
N PRO A 268 1.58 21.44 -2.04
CA PRO A 268 2.66 22.40 -2.31
C PRO A 268 2.73 23.52 -1.27
N TRP A 269 1.58 24.02 -0.82
CA TRP A 269 1.50 25.06 0.21
C TRP A 269 1.92 24.52 1.58
N LEU A 270 1.45 23.33 1.95
CA LEU A 270 1.80 22.68 3.21
C LEU A 270 3.30 22.41 3.29
N GLU A 271 3.92 21.90 2.22
CA GLU A 271 5.37 21.67 2.17
C GLU A 271 6.15 22.95 2.43
N GLN A 272 5.73 24.09 1.87
CA GLN A 272 6.35 25.40 2.14
C GLN A 272 6.22 25.80 3.62
N GLN A 273 5.04 25.64 4.23
CA GLN A 273 4.84 26.01 5.64
C GLN A 273 5.65 25.13 6.62
N PHE A 274 5.78 23.84 6.31
CA PHE A 274 6.58 22.90 7.10
C PHE A 274 8.09 23.04 6.88
N VAL A 275 8.54 23.88 5.93
CA VAL A 275 9.94 24.32 5.86
C VAL A 275 10.20 25.44 6.88
N ASP A 276 9.25 26.35 7.07
CA ASP A 276 9.47 27.59 7.84
C ASP A 276 9.00 27.53 9.32
N GLY A 277 8.19 26.54 9.69
CA GLY A 277 7.61 26.38 11.03
C GLY A 277 8.55 26.02 12.19
N THR A 278 8.01 25.98 13.42
CA THR A 278 8.71 25.51 14.63
C THR A 278 8.33 24.07 14.97
N SER A 279 9.27 23.30 15.53
CA SER A 279 9.11 21.86 15.80
C SER A 279 7.95 21.53 16.78
N ILE A 280 7.58 22.44 17.69
CA ILE A 280 6.55 22.18 18.71
C ILE A 280 5.15 22.03 18.08
N GLY A 281 4.79 22.93 17.15
CA GLY A 281 3.47 22.90 16.51
C GLY A 281 3.24 21.61 15.70
N GLU A 282 4.29 21.13 15.05
CA GLU A 282 4.27 19.93 14.21
C GLU A 282 4.14 18.65 15.04
N VAL A 283 4.86 18.58 16.16
CA VAL A 283 4.71 17.49 17.14
C VAL A 283 3.30 17.49 17.73
N ALA A 284 2.76 18.66 18.10
CA ALA A 284 1.39 18.77 18.59
C ALA A 284 0.36 18.29 17.54
N TYR A 285 0.54 18.67 16.27
CA TYR A 285 -0.29 18.21 15.15
C TYR A 285 -0.23 16.68 14.98
N PHE A 286 0.96 16.10 15.00
CA PHE A 286 1.16 14.65 14.95
C PHE A 286 0.47 13.93 16.12
N VAL A 287 0.66 14.40 17.35
CA VAL A 287 0.05 13.80 18.55
C VAL A 287 -1.47 13.90 18.51
N ALA A 288 -2.01 15.06 18.13
CA ALA A 288 -3.45 15.29 18.05
C ALA A 288 -4.11 14.35 17.02
N THR A 289 -3.56 14.28 15.80
CA THR A 289 -4.09 13.41 14.74
C THR A 289 -3.92 11.93 15.09
N GLY A 290 -2.79 11.53 15.68
CA GLY A 290 -2.55 10.17 16.15
C GLY A 290 -3.53 9.73 17.24
N THR A 291 -3.79 10.62 18.21
CA THR A 291 -4.82 10.40 19.25
C THR A 291 -6.20 10.22 18.64
N GLY A 292 -6.54 11.04 17.63
CA GLY A 292 -7.78 10.90 16.86
C GLY A 292 -7.93 9.52 16.21
N ILE A 293 -6.86 9.00 15.61
CA ILE A 293 -6.86 7.65 15.01
C ILE A 293 -7.06 6.56 16.06
N LEU A 294 -6.37 6.64 17.20
CA LEU A 294 -6.50 5.68 18.29
C LEU A 294 -7.91 5.70 18.88
N MET A 295 -8.49 6.88 19.08
CA MET A 295 -9.86 7.05 19.57
C MET A 295 -10.88 6.47 18.57
N MET A 296 -10.73 6.77 17.27
CA MET A 296 -11.57 6.17 16.22
C MET A 296 -11.49 4.64 16.23
N ALA A 297 -10.28 4.08 16.34
CA ALA A 297 -10.08 2.63 16.37
C ALA A 297 -10.72 2.00 17.62
N TYR A 298 -10.56 2.62 18.79
CA TYR A 298 -11.17 2.19 20.03
C TYR A 298 -12.70 2.21 19.98
N LEU A 299 -13.29 3.31 19.50
CA LEU A 299 -14.75 3.44 19.37
C LEU A 299 -15.35 2.39 18.44
N LYS A 300 -14.65 2.09 17.34
CA LYS A 300 -15.06 1.05 16.39
C LYS A 300 -15.01 -0.35 17.01
N ASP A 301 -13.93 -0.67 17.74
CA ASP A 301 -13.79 -1.93 18.47
C ASP A 301 -14.90 -2.10 19.51
N ARG A 302 -15.18 -1.05 20.30
CA ARG A 302 -16.27 -1.04 21.30
C ARG A 302 -17.64 -1.27 20.65
N LYS A 303 -17.90 -0.66 19.49
CA LYS A 303 -19.16 -0.83 18.75
C LYS A 303 -19.33 -2.26 18.23
N GLU A 304 -18.25 -2.88 17.73
CA GLU A 304 -18.27 -4.27 17.26
C GLU A 304 -18.51 -5.26 18.42
N LYS A 305 -17.82 -5.08 19.55
CA LYS A 305 -18.03 -5.90 20.76
C LYS A 305 -19.48 -5.80 21.28
N ARG A 306 -20.05 -4.60 21.31
CA ARG A 306 -21.46 -4.40 21.71
C ARG A 306 -22.44 -5.11 20.77
N LYS A 307 -22.17 -5.14 19.46
CA LYS A 307 -22.99 -5.89 18.51
C LYS A 307 -22.88 -7.40 18.72
N ALA A 308 -21.67 -7.90 19.01
CA ALA A 308 -21.46 -9.31 19.28
C ALA A 308 -22.24 -9.80 20.50
N ILE A 309 -22.29 -9.02 21.59
CA ILE A 309 -23.07 -9.34 22.80
C ILE A 309 -24.56 -9.46 22.46
N LYS A 310 -25.12 -8.48 21.73
CA LYS A 310 -26.54 -8.47 21.34
C LYS A 310 -26.98 -9.59 20.38
N CYS A 311 -26.05 -10.35 19.80
CA CYS A 311 -26.38 -11.47 18.91
C CYS A 311 -26.37 -12.82 19.64
N VAL A 312 -25.98 -12.85 20.91
CA VAL A 312 -25.97 -14.06 21.75
C VAL A 312 -27.25 -14.17 22.58
N ASP A 313 -27.97 -13.06 22.75
CA ASP A 313 -29.29 -12.96 23.38
C ASP A 313 -30.41 -13.05 22.33
#